data_AF-A0A9E6K1B0-F1
#
_entry.id   AF-A0A9E6K1B0-F1
#
_cell.length_a   1.000
_cell.length_b   1.000
_cell.length_c   1.000
_cell.angle_alpha   90.00
_cell.angle_beta   90.00
_cell.angle_gamma   90.00
#
_symmetry.space_group_name_H-M   'P 1'
#
loop_
_entity.id
_entity.type
_entity.pdbx_description
1 polymer ?
#
loop_
_entity_poly.entity_id
_entity_poly.type
_entity_poly.pdbx_seq_one_letter_code
_entity_poly.pdbx_strand_id
1 'polypeptide(L)'
;MKTITITNQDHVETTSFQYGSCGNSQVYLNGLKEGEVLVSEHPFYIQNSNGVLAGVDQRFTTFKLVKNTEVISTVQLSWSNNCVNKTSELLSYEIGISPQSLIQTYGIPTLLAILSISFIYLIKRIRK
;
A
#
# COMPACT_ATOMS: atom_id res chain seq x y z
N MET A 1 -1.02 -29.80 -2.99
CA MET A 1 -0.81 -28.74 -4.01
C MET A 1 -0.42 -27.48 -3.27
N LYS A 2 0.78 -26.91 -3.53
CA LYS A 2 1.17 -25.61 -2.96
C LYS A 2 1.49 -24.69 -4.13
N THR A 3 0.65 -23.69 -4.30
CA THR A 3 0.63 -22.75 -5.41
C THR A 3 1.34 -21.50 -4.94
N ILE A 4 2.32 -21.01 -5.71
CA ILE A 4 2.78 -19.64 -5.55
C ILE A 4 1.58 -18.69 -5.67
N THR A 5 1.55 -17.63 -4.89
CA THR A 5 0.47 -16.65 -4.93
C THR A 5 0.99 -15.41 -5.63
N ILE A 6 0.28 -14.98 -6.68
CA ILE A 6 0.55 -13.71 -7.35
C ILE A 6 -0.52 -12.71 -6.90
N THR A 7 -0.08 -11.52 -6.48
CA THR A 7 -0.98 -10.45 -6.04
C THR A 7 -0.71 -9.14 -6.78
N ASN A 8 -1.69 -8.25 -6.78
CA ASN A 8 -1.51 -6.86 -7.20
C ASN A 8 -0.95 -5.99 -6.06
N GLN A 9 -0.85 -4.68 -6.32
CA GLN A 9 -0.43 -3.65 -5.36
C GLN A 9 -1.33 -3.54 -4.11
N ASP A 10 -2.59 -3.98 -4.20
CA ASP A 10 -3.54 -4.01 -3.08
C ASP A 10 -3.42 -5.35 -2.31
N HIS A 11 -2.42 -6.18 -2.62
CA HIS A 11 -2.23 -7.54 -2.09
C HIS A 11 -3.40 -8.50 -2.33
N VAL A 12 -4.23 -8.24 -3.34
CA VAL A 12 -5.31 -9.12 -3.78
C VAL A 12 -4.76 -10.16 -4.74
N GLU A 13 -5.04 -11.44 -4.50
CA GLU A 13 -4.67 -12.54 -5.39
C GLU A 13 -5.34 -12.37 -6.75
N THR A 14 -4.52 -12.26 -7.80
CA THR A 14 -4.98 -12.06 -9.17
C THR A 14 -3.88 -12.39 -10.16
N THR A 15 -4.29 -12.84 -11.34
CA THR A 15 -3.43 -12.97 -12.52
C THR A 15 -3.73 -11.91 -13.57
N SER A 16 -4.66 -10.99 -13.29
CA SER A 16 -5.09 -9.92 -14.20
C SER A 16 -4.59 -8.57 -13.72
N PHE A 17 -3.87 -7.86 -14.59
CA PHE A 17 -3.16 -6.62 -14.29
C PHE A 17 -3.51 -5.51 -15.27
N GLN A 18 -3.40 -4.26 -14.83
CA GLN A 18 -3.62 -3.08 -15.66
C GLN A 18 -2.30 -2.49 -16.17
N TYR A 19 -2.33 -1.92 -17.37
CA TYR A 19 -1.21 -1.20 -17.96
C TYR A 19 -1.67 0.01 -18.78
N GLY A 20 -0.75 0.94 -19.08
CA GLY A 20 -1.01 2.07 -19.96
C GLY A 20 -1.73 3.24 -19.27
N SER A 21 -2.79 3.76 -19.90
CA SER A 21 -3.54 4.95 -19.41
C SER A 21 -4.22 4.74 -18.07
N CYS A 22 -4.40 3.48 -17.64
CA CYS A 22 -5.00 3.11 -16.36
C CYS A 22 -3.98 3.02 -15.22
N GLY A 23 -2.71 3.31 -15.51
CA GLY A 23 -1.59 3.03 -14.63
C GLY A 23 -1.00 1.65 -14.88
N ASN A 24 0.20 1.43 -14.34
CA ASN A 24 0.91 0.16 -14.43
C ASN A 24 0.76 -0.55 -13.09
N SER A 25 0.11 -1.72 -13.11
CA SER A 25 -0.01 -2.54 -11.92
C SER A 25 1.33 -3.16 -11.54
N GLN A 26 1.66 -3.12 -10.25
CA GLN A 26 2.78 -3.88 -9.72
C GLN A 26 2.35 -5.33 -9.48
N VAL A 27 3.21 -6.26 -9.87
CA VAL A 27 3.03 -7.70 -9.67
C VAL A 27 3.87 -8.13 -8.47
N TYR A 28 3.28 -8.86 -7.54
CA TYR A 28 3.95 -9.38 -6.36
C TYR A 28 3.88 -10.90 -6.35
N LEU A 29 4.97 -11.54 -5.92
CA LEU A 29 5.10 -12.97 -5.77
C LEU A 29 5.26 -13.33 -4.29
N ASN A 30 4.47 -14.31 -3.84
CA ASN A 30 4.58 -14.91 -2.52
C ASN A 30 4.55 -16.43 -2.60
N GLY A 31 5.06 -17.08 -1.54
CA GLY A 31 5.01 -18.54 -1.39
C GLY A 31 6.11 -19.32 -2.11
N LEU A 32 7.12 -18.63 -2.64
CA LEU A 32 8.33 -19.26 -3.19
C LEU A 32 9.10 -19.97 -2.06
N LYS A 33 9.46 -21.25 -2.25
CA LYS A 33 10.25 -22.02 -1.27
C LYS A 33 11.73 -22.07 -1.65
N GLU A 34 12.54 -22.57 -0.72
CA GLU A 34 13.95 -22.83 -0.95
C GLU A 34 14.17 -23.76 -2.16
N GLY A 35 15.07 -23.33 -3.04
CA GLY A 35 15.41 -24.01 -4.30
C GLY A 35 14.37 -23.86 -5.43
N GLU A 36 13.24 -23.18 -5.18
CA GLU A 36 12.27 -22.81 -6.23
C GLU A 36 12.66 -21.45 -6.84
N VAL A 37 12.43 -21.29 -8.14
CA VAL A 37 12.73 -20.06 -8.90
C VAL A 37 11.59 -19.77 -9.86
N LEU A 38 11.15 -18.52 -9.93
CA LEU A 38 10.21 -18.04 -10.93
C LEU A 38 10.98 -17.57 -12.16
N VAL A 39 10.62 -18.07 -13.34
CA VAL A 39 11.31 -17.80 -14.61
C VAL A 39 10.31 -17.37 -15.68
N SER A 40 10.67 -16.37 -16.48
CA SER A 40 10.05 -16.11 -17.79
C SER A 40 11.11 -16.23 -18.87
N GLU A 41 10.79 -16.92 -19.96
CA GLU A 41 11.73 -17.14 -21.07
C GLU A 41 11.75 -15.94 -22.02
N HIS A 42 10.58 -15.34 -22.29
CA HIS A 42 10.42 -14.25 -23.26
C HIS A 42 9.35 -13.26 -22.77
N PRO A 43 9.73 -12.04 -22.32
CA PRO A 43 11.09 -11.57 -22.08
C PRO A 43 11.81 -12.37 -20.97
N PHE A 44 13.14 -12.39 -20.99
CA PHE A 44 13.92 -13.11 -19.99
C PHE A 44 13.77 -12.47 -18.61
N TYR A 45 13.41 -13.27 -17.62
CA TYR A 45 13.30 -12.85 -16.22
C TYR A 45 13.52 -14.02 -15.27
N ILE A 46 14.21 -13.78 -14.15
CA ILE A 46 14.46 -14.77 -13.11
C ILE A 46 14.33 -14.11 -11.74
N GLN A 47 13.58 -14.74 -10.84
CA GLN A 47 13.47 -14.34 -9.44
C GLN A 47 13.44 -15.56 -8.51
N ASN A 48 14.25 -15.53 -7.46
CA ASN A 48 14.39 -16.60 -6.47
C ASN A 48 14.00 -16.17 -5.05
N SER A 49 13.24 -15.09 -4.92
CA SER A 49 12.75 -14.55 -3.64
C SER A 49 11.31 -14.09 -3.75
N ASN A 50 10.61 -13.98 -2.62
CA ASN A 50 9.30 -13.35 -2.56
C ASN A 50 9.43 -11.81 -2.66
N GLY A 51 8.40 -11.14 -3.16
CA GLY A 51 8.33 -9.69 -3.24
C GLY A 51 7.86 -9.17 -4.59
N VAL A 52 8.17 -7.91 -4.88
CA VAL A 52 7.79 -7.26 -6.14
C VAL A 52 8.55 -7.86 -7.33
N LEU A 53 7.85 -8.16 -8.41
CA LEU A 53 8.44 -8.54 -9.68
C LEU A 53 8.84 -7.28 -10.46
N ALA A 54 9.97 -6.67 -10.10
CA ALA A 54 10.40 -5.40 -10.69
C ALA A 54 10.65 -5.51 -12.20
N GLY A 55 10.12 -4.57 -12.98
CA GLY A 55 10.27 -4.54 -14.44
C GLY A 55 9.35 -5.49 -15.20
N VAL A 56 8.47 -6.21 -14.50
CA VAL A 56 7.40 -6.99 -15.14
C VAL A 56 6.31 -6.05 -15.64
N ASP A 57 6.03 -6.14 -16.93
CA ASP A 57 5.02 -5.36 -17.66
C ASP A 57 4.21 -6.25 -18.61
N GLN A 58 3.39 -5.65 -19.47
CA GLN A 58 2.47 -6.36 -20.38
C GLN A 58 3.12 -7.35 -21.35
N ARG A 59 4.45 -7.32 -21.50
CA ARG A 59 5.18 -8.29 -22.32
C ARG A 59 5.30 -9.64 -21.63
N PHE A 60 5.18 -9.69 -20.30
CA PHE A 60 5.28 -10.91 -19.50
C PHE A 60 3.90 -11.56 -19.36
N THR A 61 3.64 -12.59 -20.16
CA THR A 61 2.37 -13.32 -20.14
C THR A 61 2.45 -14.65 -19.42
N THR A 62 3.65 -15.21 -19.25
CA THR A 62 3.84 -16.54 -18.66
C THR A 62 5.06 -16.57 -17.77
N PHE A 63 4.87 -17.13 -16.57
CA PHE A 63 5.94 -17.48 -15.64
C PHE A 63 5.91 -18.98 -15.35
N LYS A 64 7.09 -19.59 -15.28
CA LYS A 64 7.30 -20.98 -14.89
C LYS A 64 7.94 -21.01 -13.51
N LEU A 65 7.41 -21.80 -12.60
CA LEU A 65 8.05 -22.14 -11.34
C LEU A 65 8.94 -23.35 -11.58
N VAL A 66 10.24 -23.20 -11.37
CA VAL A 66 11.26 -24.21 -11.63
C VAL A 66 11.93 -24.63 -10.34
N LYS A 67 12.20 -25.93 -10.17
CA LYS A 67 13.06 -26.48 -9.12
C LYS A 67 13.86 -27.63 -9.68
N ASN A 68 15.16 -27.66 -9.40
CA ASN A 68 16.06 -28.72 -9.90
C ASN A 68 15.92 -28.94 -11.43
N THR A 69 15.83 -27.86 -12.21
CA THR A 69 15.63 -27.87 -13.68
C THR A 69 14.26 -28.35 -14.19
N GLU A 70 13.36 -28.78 -13.30
CA GLU A 70 12.02 -29.21 -13.67
C GLU A 70 10.99 -28.09 -13.45
N VAL A 71 10.03 -27.97 -14.38
CA VAL A 71 8.91 -27.03 -14.25
C VAL A 71 7.84 -27.66 -13.36
N ILE A 72 7.63 -27.07 -12.19
CA ILE A 72 6.63 -27.53 -11.20
C ILE A 72 5.25 -26.93 -11.49
N SER A 73 5.21 -25.66 -11.93
CA SER A 73 3.98 -24.92 -12.16
C SER A 73 4.17 -23.87 -13.23
N THR A 74 3.08 -23.47 -13.88
CA THR A 74 3.05 -22.37 -14.84
C THR A 74 1.92 -21.43 -14.45
N VAL A 75 2.21 -20.14 -14.41
CA VAL A 75 1.25 -19.07 -14.13
C VAL A 75 1.16 -18.16 -15.33
N GLN A 76 -0.05 -17.98 -15.84
CA GLN A 76 -0.34 -17.06 -16.93
C GLN A 76 -0.83 -15.73 -16.35
N LEU A 77 -0.26 -14.63 -16.84
CA LEU A 77 -0.69 -13.28 -16.53
C LEU A 77 -1.50 -12.71 -17.71
N SER A 78 -2.56 -12.00 -17.38
CA SER A 78 -3.40 -11.26 -18.32
C SER A 78 -3.25 -9.76 -18.06
N TRP A 79 -3.22 -8.98 -19.14
CA TRP A 79 -3.02 -7.54 -19.06
C TRP A 79 -4.16 -6.83 -19.77
N SER A 80 -4.75 -5.83 -19.11
CA SER A 80 -5.83 -5.01 -19.63
C SER A 80 -5.41 -3.54 -19.67
N ASN A 81 -5.60 -2.91 -20.82
CA ASN A 81 -5.52 -1.45 -20.95
C ASN A 81 -6.87 -0.76 -20.69
N ASN A 82 -7.92 -1.54 -20.41
CA ASN A 82 -9.22 -1.00 -20.04
C ASN A 82 -9.23 -0.72 -18.55
N CYS A 83 -9.54 0.54 -18.21
CA CYS A 83 -9.60 0.96 -16.83
C CYS A 83 -10.87 0.35 -16.26
N VAL A 84 -10.70 -0.58 -15.32
CA VAL A 84 -11.81 -0.94 -14.44
C VAL A 84 -11.98 0.30 -13.59
N ASN A 85 -12.97 1.12 -13.94
CA ASN A 85 -13.47 2.13 -13.02
C ASN A 85 -13.89 1.34 -11.79
N LYS A 86 -13.01 1.32 -10.78
CA LYS A 86 -13.44 1.10 -9.41
C LYS A 86 -14.31 2.31 -9.15
N THR A 87 -15.57 2.25 -9.58
CA THR A 87 -16.62 3.08 -9.03
C THR A 87 -16.41 2.86 -7.56
N SER A 88 -15.90 3.88 -6.87
CA SER A 88 -15.73 3.82 -5.45
C SER A 88 -17.11 3.48 -4.91
N GLU A 89 -17.34 2.21 -4.62
CA GLU A 89 -18.12 1.83 -3.47
C GLU A 89 -17.34 2.45 -2.31
N LEU A 90 -17.55 3.76 -2.15
CA LEU A 90 -17.64 4.37 -0.85
C LEU A 90 -18.61 3.45 -0.14
N LEU A 91 -18.04 2.46 0.55
CA LEU A 91 -18.66 1.83 1.68
C LEU A 91 -19.17 3.02 2.50
N SER A 92 -20.46 3.29 2.35
CA SER A 92 -21.27 4.04 3.30
C SER A 92 -21.27 3.22 4.58
N TYR A 93 -20.12 3.14 5.22
CA TYR A 93 -20.06 2.84 6.62
C TYR A 93 -20.54 4.15 7.26
N GLU A 94 -21.84 4.21 7.58
CA GLU A 94 -22.34 5.11 8.61
C GLU A 94 -21.57 4.81 9.89
N ILE A 95 -20.37 5.40 10.03
CA ILE A 95 -19.78 5.54 11.34
C ILE A 95 -20.66 6.63 11.95
N GLY A 96 -21.51 6.27 12.91
CA GLY A 96 -22.19 7.23 13.77
C GLY A 96 -21.18 8.02 14.60
N ILE A 97 -20.37 8.85 13.95
CA ILE A 97 -19.50 9.82 14.62
C ILE A 97 -20.31 11.10 14.71
N SER A 98 -20.95 11.25 15.88
CA SER A 98 -21.22 12.56 16.46
C SER A 98 -19.99 13.47 16.25
N PRO A 99 -20.15 14.71 15.77
CA PRO A 99 -19.03 15.63 15.66
C PRO A 99 -18.56 15.97 17.07
N GLN A 100 -17.59 15.23 17.60
CA GLN A 100 -16.86 15.68 18.77
C GLN A 100 -16.01 16.88 18.36
N SER A 101 -16.47 18.06 18.76
CA SER A 101 -15.77 19.32 18.68
C SER A 101 -14.36 19.19 19.26
N LEU A 102 -13.33 19.23 18.41
CA LEU A 102 -11.93 19.41 18.81
C LEU A 102 -11.66 20.88 19.21
N ILE A 103 -12.49 21.44 20.10
CA ILE A 103 -12.14 22.66 20.81
C ILE A 103 -11.74 22.22 22.21
N GLN A 104 -10.45 21.97 22.41
CA GLN A 104 -9.89 21.83 23.75
C GLN A 104 -10.00 23.19 24.46
N THR A 105 -10.98 23.31 25.37
CA THR A 105 -11.23 24.48 26.23
C THR A 105 -10.08 24.80 27.21
N TYR A 106 -8.96 24.07 27.15
CA TYR A 106 -7.85 24.18 28.11
C TYR A 106 -6.81 25.26 27.79
N GLY A 107 -6.84 25.87 26.60
CA GLY A 107 -5.86 26.90 26.20
C GLY A 107 -6.12 28.31 26.73
N ILE A 108 -7.38 28.66 26.98
CA ILE A 108 -7.78 30.01 27.42
C ILE A 108 -7.47 30.27 28.92
N PRO A 109 -7.75 29.35 29.87
CA PRO A 109 -7.47 29.60 31.29
C PRO A 109 -5.97 29.65 31.61
N THR A 110 -5.13 28.93 30.86
CA THR A 110 -3.66 28.95 31.03
C THR A 110 -3.05 30.27 30.58
N LEU A 111 -3.52 30.86 29.48
CA LEU A 111 -3.06 32.17 29.02
C LEU A 111 -3.42 33.30 30.01
N LEU A 112 -4.62 33.25 30.60
CA LEU A 112 -5.04 34.24 31.60
C LEU A 112 -4.20 34.16 32.89
N ALA A 113 -3.82 32.94 33.32
CA ALA A 113 -2.96 32.75 34.49
C ALA A 113 -1.57 33.39 34.28
N ILE A 114 -0.95 33.18 33.11
CA ILE A 114 0.36 33.77 32.79
C ILE A 114 0.27 35.30 32.81
N LEU A 115 -0.74 35.88 32.16
CA LEU A 115 -0.93 37.33 32.11
C LEU A 115 -1.10 37.94 33.50
N SER A 116 -1.86 37.27 34.38
CA SER A 116 -2.10 37.73 35.75
C SER A 116 -0.81 37.81 36.58
N ILE A 117 0.08 36.82 36.45
CA ILE A 117 1.35 36.77 37.17
C ILE A 117 2.29 37.87 36.69
N SER A 118 2.39 38.08 35.38
CA SER A 118 3.18 39.18 34.80
C SER A 118 2.68 40.56 35.25
N PHE A 119 1.37 40.75 35.35
CA PHE A 119 0.78 42.02 35.80
C PHE A 119 1.07 42.31 37.27
N ILE A 120 0.98 41.31 38.15
CA ILE A 120 1.35 41.44 39.58
C ILE A 120 2.82 41.82 39.72
N TYR A 121 3.71 41.20 38.93
CA TYR A 121 5.14 41.50 38.97
C TYR A 121 5.43 42.95 38.53
N LEU A 122 4.72 43.44 37.51
CA LEU A 122 4.80 44.82 37.02
C LEU A 122 4.37 45.83 38.09
N ILE A 123 3.24 45.60 38.77
CA ILE A 123 2.79 46.47 39.87
C ILE A 123 3.80 46.50 41.01
N LYS A 124 4.35 45.33 41.39
CA LYS A 124 5.34 45.25 42.46
C LYS A 124 6.64 45.99 42.13
N ARG A 125 7.02 46.02 40.85
CA ARG A 125 8.20 46.77 40.36
C ARG A 125 7.98 48.29 40.36
N ILE A 126 6.77 48.76 40.05
CA ILE A 126 6.46 50.20 39.99
C ILE A 126 6.33 50.81 41.40
N ARG A 127 5.93 50.03 42.40
CA ARG A 127 5.76 50.50 43.80
C ARG A 127 7.03 50.50 44.64
N LYS A 128 8.18 50.14 44.08
CA LYS A 128 9.48 50.11 44.77
C LYS A 128 10.40 51.16 44.16
#